data_AF-A0A6B3HQV8-F1
#
_entry.id   AF-A0A6B3HQV8-F1
#
_cell.length_a   1.000
_cell.length_b   1.000
_cell.length_c   1.000
_cell.angle_alpha   90.00
_cell.angle_beta   90.00
_cell.angle_gamma   90.00
#
_symmetry.space_group_name_H-M   'P 1'
#
loop_
_entity.id
_entity.type
_entity.pdbx_description
1 polymer ?
#
loop_
_entity_poly.entity_id
_entity_poly.type
_entity_poly.pdbx_seq_one_letter_code
_entity_poly.pdbx_strand_id
1 'polypeptide(L)'
;DSFRYYPAYRSDALDALNAHQPQDPVAAEHRMQLLMVQRNDGGLTIGDTHEYEHPFAFDTVEEPYEHLTRVVEAFLGRPLPRVRHRWAGVYAQCTDTSRVVHRQQVRD
;
A
#
# COMPACT_ATOMS: atom_id res chain seq x y z
N ASP A 1 6.17 7.06 -5.57
CA ASP A 1 5.19 5.97 -5.78
C ASP A 1 3.76 6.29 -5.39
N SER A 2 3.52 7.05 -4.31
CA SER A 2 2.18 7.35 -3.80
C SER A 2 1.12 7.76 -4.84
N PHE A 3 1.48 8.61 -5.79
CA PHE A 3 0.50 9.14 -6.75
C PHE A 3 0.24 8.26 -7.98
N ARG A 4 0.89 7.09 -8.10
CA ARG A 4 0.79 6.26 -9.32
C ARG A 4 -0.59 5.61 -9.50
N TYR A 5 -1.34 5.37 -8.43
CA TYR A 5 -2.56 4.54 -8.49
C TYR A 5 -3.87 5.31 -8.32
N TYR A 6 -3.81 6.59 -7.97
CA TYR A 6 -5.01 7.38 -7.73
C TYR A 6 -5.48 8.05 -9.03
N PRO A 7 -6.71 7.78 -9.50
CA PRO A 7 -7.20 8.33 -10.77
C PRO A 7 -7.13 9.86 -10.87
N ALA A 8 -7.27 10.56 -9.74
CA ALA A 8 -7.18 12.02 -9.68
C ALA A 8 -5.80 12.60 -10.02
N TYR A 9 -4.75 11.77 -10.01
CA TYR A 9 -3.37 12.20 -10.30
C TYR A 9 -2.91 11.84 -11.72
N ARG A 10 -3.79 11.25 -12.55
CA ARG A 10 -3.50 10.98 -13.96
C ARG A 10 -3.17 12.27 -14.71
N SER A 11 -1.99 12.34 -15.31
CA SER A 11 -1.47 13.51 -16.01
C SER A 11 -0.25 13.14 -16.84
N ASP A 12 0.10 13.99 -17.82
CA ASP A 12 1.32 13.84 -18.61
C ASP A 12 2.59 13.80 -17.73
N ALA A 13 2.56 14.46 -16.57
CA ALA A 13 3.64 14.41 -15.59
C ALA A 13 3.79 13.03 -14.95
N LEU A 14 2.68 12.34 -14.66
CA LEU A 14 2.70 10.97 -14.17
C LEU A 14 3.20 10.01 -15.24
N ASP A 15 2.80 10.20 -16.50
CA ASP A 15 3.29 9.40 -17.62
C ASP A 15 4.80 9.56 -17.82
N ALA A 16 5.29 10.80 -17.76
CA ALA A 16 6.73 11.09 -17.81
C ALA A 16 7.49 10.45 -16.64
N LEU A 17 6.94 10.47 -15.41
CA LEU A 17 7.52 9.79 -14.26
C LEU A 17 7.61 8.28 -14.49
N ASN A 18 6.54 7.66 -14.98
CA ASN A 18 6.50 6.22 -15.27
C ASN A 18 7.54 5.82 -16.33
N ALA A 19 7.73 6.67 -17.36
CA ALA A 19 8.67 6.39 -18.44
C ALA A 19 10.15 6.51 -18.02
N HIS A 20 10.49 7.49 -17.18
CA HIS A 20 11.89 7.79 -16.83
C HIS A 20 12.32 7.22 -15.47
N GLN A 21 11.36 6.96 -14.59
CA GLN A 21 11.58 6.39 -13.26
C GLN A 21 10.54 5.30 -13.04
N PRO A 22 10.72 4.13 -13.70
CA PRO A 22 9.84 2.99 -13.49
C PRO A 22 9.88 2.58 -12.03
N GLN A 23 8.74 2.14 -11.53
CA GLN A 23 8.65 1.60 -10.19
C GLN A 23 9.28 0.19 -10.14
N ASP A 24 9.81 -0.18 -8.99
CA ASP A 24 10.26 -1.56 -8.73
C ASP A 24 9.12 -2.55 -9.04
N PRO A 25 9.38 -3.69 -9.71
CA PRO A 25 8.33 -4.64 -10.10
C PRO A 25 7.46 -5.12 -8.94
N VAL A 26 8.05 -5.41 -7.77
CA VAL A 26 7.30 -5.86 -6.58
C VAL A 26 6.37 -4.74 -6.12
N ALA A 27 6.88 -3.50 -6.11
CA ALA A 27 6.07 -2.34 -5.73
C ALA A 27 4.94 -2.07 -6.74
N ALA A 28 5.19 -2.27 -8.04
CA ALA A 28 4.18 -2.12 -9.08
C ALA A 28 3.07 -3.18 -8.99
N GLU A 29 3.45 -4.44 -8.76
CA GLU A 29 2.54 -5.58 -8.61
C GLU A 29 1.60 -5.39 -7.41
N HIS A 30 2.16 -5.07 -6.24
CA HIS A 30 1.41 -4.89 -4.99
C HIS A 30 0.93 -3.46 -4.74
N ARG A 31 0.90 -2.63 -5.79
CA ARG A 31 0.35 -1.26 -5.78
C ARG A 31 0.86 -0.40 -4.61
N MET A 32 2.17 -0.48 -4.38
CA MET A 32 2.78 -0.04 -3.13
C MET A 32 3.07 1.46 -3.12
N GLN A 33 2.89 2.04 -1.95
CA GLN A 33 3.40 3.35 -1.59
C GLN A 33 3.94 3.29 -0.15
N LEU A 34 5.01 4.01 0.15
CA LEU A 34 5.53 4.00 1.52
C LEU A 34 4.68 4.90 2.42
N LEU A 35 4.02 4.27 3.38
CA LEU A 35 3.48 4.89 4.58
C LEU A 35 4.36 4.50 5.77
N MET A 36 4.81 5.49 6.53
CA MET A 36 5.68 5.26 7.68
C MET A 36 5.28 6.20 8.81
N VAL A 37 4.80 5.63 9.92
CA VAL A 37 4.22 6.39 11.04
C VAL A 37 4.86 5.95 12.34
N GLN A 38 5.50 6.89 13.03
CA GLN A 38 6.00 6.67 14.38
C GLN A 38 4.83 6.74 15.38
N ARG A 39 4.82 5.81 16.33
CA ARG A 39 3.84 5.70 17.41
C ARG A 39 4.41 6.31 18.69
N ASN A 40 3.52 6.69 19.61
CA ASN A 40 3.92 7.36 20.86
C ASN A 40 4.77 6.48 21.78
N ASP A 41 4.69 5.16 21.66
CA ASP A 41 5.51 4.18 22.38
C ASP A 41 6.87 3.91 21.70
N GLY A 42 7.20 4.65 20.65
CA GLY A 42 8.42 4.49 19.87
C GLY A 42 8.34 3.41 18.78
N GLY A 43 7.21 2.71 18.64
CA GLY A 43 6.98 1.79 17.54
C GLY A 43 6.92 2.49 16.18
N LEU A 44 7.20 1.75 15.10
CA LEU A 44 7.10 2.24 13.73
C LEU A 44 6.13 1.34 12.95
N THR A 45 5.05 1.93 12.46
CA THR A 45 4.13 1.26 11.51
C THR A 45 4.59 1.58 10.11
N ILE A 46 4.83 0.54 9.30
CA ILE A 46 5.28 0.64 7.92
C ILE A 46 4.25 -0.06 7.03
N GLY A 47 3.91 0.57 5.92
CA GLY A 47 3.04 0.05 4.88
C GLY A 47 3.22 0.86 3.59
N ASP A 48 2.27 0.83 2.66
CA ASP A 48 1.23 -0.19 2.54
C ASP A 48 1.27 -0.88 1.19
N THR A 49 0.69 -2.09 1.18
CA THR A 49 0.48 -2.92 0.01
C THR A 49 -1.01 -2.93 -0.28
N HIS A 50 -1.39 -3.05 -1.55
CA HIS A 50 -2.80 -3.14 -1.94
C HIS A 50 -3.03 -4.25 -2.98
N GLU A 51 -4.17 -4.90 -2.82
CA GLU A 51 -4.80 -5.75 -3.82
C GLU A 51 -6.19 -5.18 -4.11
N TYR A 52 -6.52 -4.99 -5.39
CA TYR A 52 -7.80 -4.39 -5.80
C TYR A 52 -8.75 -5.39 -6.45
N GLU A 53 -8.25 -6.56 -6.84
CA GLU A 53 -9.06 -7.61 -7.48
C GLU A 53 -9.60 -8.56 -6.42
N HIS A 54 -10.92 -8.77 -6.43
CA HIS A 54 -11.58 -9.72 -5.54
C HIS A 54 -11.77 -11.06 -6.28
N PRO A 55 -11.60 -12.23 -5.64
CA PRO A 55 -11.42 -12.45 -4.19
C PRO A 55 -10.00 -12.19 -3.69
N PHE A 56 -9.90 -11.62 -2.48
CA PHE A 56 -8.62 -11.35 -1.83
C PHE A 56 -8.03 -12.63 -1.23
N ALA A 57 -6.71 -12.77 -1.30
CA ALA A 57 -5.99 -13.84 -0.65
C ALA A 57 -6.11 -13.72 0.89
N PHE A 58 -6.11 -14.88 1.58
CA PHE A 58 -6.15 -14.88 3.05
C PHE A 58 -4.76 -14.72 3.67
N ASP A 59 -3.73 -15.14 2.93
CA ASP A 59 -2.34 -15.17 3.34
C ASP A 59 -1.59 -13.90 2.95
N THR A 60 -0.48 -13.66 3.64
CA THR A 60 0.45 -12.58 3.33
C THR A 60 1.72 -13.18 2.75
N VAL A 61 2.13 -12.70 1.57
CA VAL A 61 3.40 -13.07 0.93
C VAL A 61 4.53 -12.14 1.38
N GLU A 62 5.78 -12.60 1.41
CA GLU A 62 6.89 -11.88 2.05
C GLU A 62 7.57 -10.86 1.15
N GLU A 63 7.56 -11.07 -0.17
CA GLU A 63 8.21 -10.24 -1.19
C GLU A 63 7.95 -8.72 -1.02
N PRO A 64 6.70 -8.25 -0.83
CA PRO A 64 6.46 -6.82 -0.60
C PRO A 64 7.00 -6.33 0.75
N TYR A 65 7.05 -7.16 1.80
CA TYR A 65 7.61 -6.75 3.09
C TYR A 65 9.14 -6.69 3.05
N GLU A 66 9.78 -7.56 2.27
CA GLU A 66 11.21 -7.45 1.98
C GLU A 66 11.51 -6.16 1.21
N HIS A 67 10.69 -5.81 0.21
CA HIS A 67 10.80 -4.55 -0.51
C HIS A 67 10.65 -3.35 0.45
N LEU A 68 9.61 -3.32 1.31
CA LEU A 68 9.43 -2.25 2.30
C LEU A 68 10.62 -2.13 3.25
N THR A 69 11.16 -3.25 3.71
CA THR A 69 12.33 -3.27 4.60
C THR A 69 13.50 -2.58 3.92
N ARG A 70 13.84 -2.95 2.67
CA ARG A 70 14.93 -2.32 1.92
C ARG A 70 14.72 -0.82 1.73
N VAL A 71 13.51 -0.41 1.35
CA VAL A 71 13.17 0.99 1.14
C VAL A 71 13.31 1.80 2.43
N VAL A 72 12.76 1.31 3.55
CA VAL A 72 12.82 2.01 4.83
C VAL A 72 14.24 2.06 5.38
N GLU A 73 15.00 0.97 5.31
CA GLU A 73 16.39 0.95 5.75
C GLU A 73 17.26 1.92 4.96
N ALA A 74 17.02 2.07 3.65
CA ALA A 74 17.69 3.06 2.81
C ALA A 74 17.33 4.50 3.24
N PHE A 75 16.07 4.78 3.56
CA PHE A 75 15.66 6.10 4.06
C PHE A 75 16.22 6.42 5.45
N LEU A 76 16.26 5.43 6.35
CA LEU A 76 16.74 5.61 7.72
C LEU A 76 18.27 5.55 7.82
N GLY A 77 18.96 5.01 6.81
CA GLY A 77 20.41 4.81 6.82
C GLY A 77 20.88 3.76 7.83
N ARG A 78 20.00 2.85 8.26
CA ARG A 78 20.29 1.81 9.26
C ARG A 78 19.32 0.63 9.13
N PRO A 79 19.72 -0.58 9.59
CA PRO A 79 18.82 -1.72 9.65
C PRO A 79 17.59 -1.45 10.52
N LEU A 80 16.46 -2.02 10.13
CA LEU A 80 15.24 -2.00 10.92
C LEU A 80 15.40 -2.90 12.15
N PRO A 81 14.86 -2.50 13.31
CA PRO A 81 14.71 -3.40 14.43
C PRO A 81 13.82 -4.59 14.07
N ARG A 82 13.85 -5.64 14.91
CA ARG A 82 13.00 -6.83 14.74
C ARG A 82 11.53 -6.43 14.56
N VAL A 83 10.92 -6.91 13.47
CA VAL A 83 9.48 -6.83 13.23
C VAL A 83 8.74 -7.64 14.31
N ARG A 84 7.79 -6.98 14.99
CA ARG A 84 7.01 -7.62 16.06
C ARG A 84 5.71 -8.24 15.57
N HIS A 85 5.03 -7.54 14.66
CA HIS A 85 3.73 -7.95 14.12
C HIS A 85 3.65 -7.58 12.64
N ARG A 86 2.98 -8.42 11.87
CA ARG A 86 2.53 -8.16 10.50
C ARG A 86 1.04 -8.46 10.44
N TRP A 87 0.31 -7.70 9.65
CA TRP A 87 -1.12 -7.87 9.48
C TRP A 87 -1.56 -7.32 8.12
N ALA A 88 -2.68 -7.83 7.63
CA ALA A 88 -3.40 -7.30 6.48
C ALA A 88 -4.85 -7.01 6.90
N GLY A 89 -5.55 -6.22 6.11
CA GLY A 89 -6.95 -5.88 6.34
C GLY A 89 -7.66 -5.57 5.03
N VAL A 90 -8.98 -5.73 5.03
CA VAL A 90 -9.83 -5.44 3.88
C VAL A 90 -10.57 -4.13 4.12
N TYR A 91 -10.46 -3.19 3.19
CA TYR A 91 -11.23 -1.96 3.21
C TYR A 91 -12.62 -2.19 2.60
N ALA A 92 -13.66 -1.84 3.34
CA ALA A 92 -15.01 -1.80 2.78
C ALA A 92 -15.16 -0.58 1.88
N GLN A 93 -15.34 -0.80 0.57
CA GLN A 93 -15.52 0.26 -0.42
C GLN A 93 -16.88 0.13 -1.12
N CYS A 94 -17.61 1.24 -1.23
CA CYS A 94 -18.75 1.35 -2.15
C CYS A 94 -18.25 1.85 -3.50
N THR A 95 -18.46 1.08 -4.56
CA THR A 95 -18.04 1.45 -5.93
C THR A 95 -19.10 2.29 -6.66
N ASP A 96 -20.29 2.45 -6.10
CA ASP A 96 -21.33 3.37 -6.59
C ASP A 96 -21.02 4.81 -6.13
N THR A 97 -20.41 5.58 -7.02
CA THR A 97 -19.97 6.95 -6.77
C THR A 97 -21.12 7.95 -6.61
N SER A 98 -22.37 7.56 -6.88
CA SER A 98 -23.54 8.42 -6.62
C SER A 98 -23.98 8.42 -5.15
N ARG A 99 -23.48 7.47 -4.35
CA ARG A 99 -23.85 7.31 -2.94
C ARG A 99 -22.83 7.96 -2.02
N VAL A 100 -23.31 8.79 -1.10
CA VAL A 100 -22.49 9.36 -0.02
C VAL A 100 -22.31 8.34 1.12
N VAL A 101 -23.34 7.52 1.38
CA VAL A 101 -23.33 6.48 2.41
C VAL A 101 -23.99 5.23 1.86
N HIS A 102 -23.41 4.06 2.15
CA HIS A 102 -23.99 2.76 1.85
C HIS A 102 -24.23 1.98 3.14
N ARG A 103 -25.46 1.47 3.32
CA ARG A 103 -25.84 0.56 4.39
C ARG A 103 -26.65 -0.58 3.79
N GLN A 104 -26.24 -1.81 4.09
CA GLN A 104 -26.94 -3.01 3.67
C GLN A 104 -26.87 -4.05 4.80
N GLN A 105 -27.99 -4.73 5.07
CA GLN A 105 -28.00 -5.89 5.94
C GLN A 105 -27.45 -7.08 5.15
N VAL A 106 -26.43 -7.75 5.70
CA VAL A 106 -25.88 -8.98 5.13
C VAL A 106 -26.93 -10.08 5.28
N ARG A 107 -27.07 -10.94 4.26
CA ARG A 107 -27.97 -12.11 4.35
C ARG A 107 -27.42 -13.08 5.40
N ASP A 108 -28.33 -13.75 6.10
CA ASP A 108 -28.00 -14.83 7.04
C ASP A 108 -27.29 -15.99 6.35
#